data_AF-A0A2T7U7W2-F1
#
_entry.id   AF-A0A2T7U7W2-F1
#
_cell.length_a   1.000
_cell.length_b   1.000
_cell.length_c   1.000
_cell.angle_alpha   90.00
_cell.angle_beta   90.00
_cell.angle_gamma   90.00
#
_symmetry.space_group_name_H-M   'P 1'
#
loop_
_entity.id
_entity.type
_entity.pdbx_description
1 polymer ?
#
loop_
_entity_poly.entity_id
_entity_poly.type
_entity_poly.pdbx_seq_one_letter_code
_entity_poly.pdbx_strand_id
1 'polypeptide(L)'
;MNALRLAALLAALATVSAAQVSVADAQTAATLGRPAGPTRQVDPKVPQPGAQGKTFPLNSSWIAVSLNNKPFSGERPTFKLDDQLRATGFSGCNTYSTTAYPLREQGLAVAPFALSKRSCDKGAMAIENAFLMALRSSGKWDIQGPTLIIRSQTGELRFERAL
;
A
#
# COMPACT_ATOMS: atom_id res chain seq x y z
N MET A 1 51.21 12.44 47.59
CA MET A 1 50.27 12.97 46.57
C MET A 1 50.93 12.80 45.22
N ASN A 2 50.20 12.21 44.26
CA ASN A 2 50.55 11.90 42.85
C ASN A 2 51.65 10.84 42.64
N ALA A 3 51.60 9.89 41.70
CA ALA A 3 50.62 9.36 40.73
C ALA A 3 51.25 8.06 40.16
N LEU A 4 50.55 6.91 40.04
CA LEU A 4 49.99 6.32 38.80
C LEU A 4 50.97 6.32 37.59
N ARG A 5 51.25 5.25 36.82
CA ARG A 5 50.70 3.89 36.60
C ARG A 5 51.79 2.97 36.04
N LEU A 6 51.73 1.67 36.32
CA LEU A 6 52.55 0.64 35.66
C LEU A 6 51.98 0.26 34.28
N ALA A 7 52.91 -0.04 33.37
CA ALA A 7 52.67 -0.48 32.00
C ALA A 7 53.26 -1.89 31.76
N ALA A 8 52.75 -2.53 30.70
CA ALA A 8 53.37 -3.58 29.86
C ALA A 8 53.46 -5.00 30.47
N LEU A 9 52.67 -5.97 29.98
CA LEU A 9 52.85 -6.82 28.76
C LEU A 9 53.76 -8.04 29.03
N LEU A 10 53.25 -9.26 28.79
CA LEU A 10 53.77 -10.25 27.83
C LEU A 10 53.14 -11.64 28.02
N ALA A 11 52.99 -12.34 26.90
CA ALA A 11 52.24 -13.56 26.66
C ALA A 11 53.12 -14.82 26.59
N ALA A 12 52.51 -16.01 26.75
CA ALA A 12 52.83 -17.31 26.09
C ALA A 12 51.92 -18.42 26.70
N LEU A 13 51.00 -19.08 25.98
CA LEU A 13 51.13 -20.24 25.06
C LEU A 13 51.59 -21.57 25.72
N ALA A 14 50.69 -22.56 25.81
CA ALA A 14 50.74 -23.85 25.07
C ALA A 14 50.01 -25.05 25.77
N THR A 15 49.07 -25.67 25.02
CA THR A 15 48.77 -27.14 24.84
C THR A 15 48.46 -28.04 26.06
N VAL A 16 47.51 -28.99 26.06
CA VAL A 16 47.44 -30.26 25.29
C VAL A 16 46.01 -30.88 25.41
N SER A 17 45.60 -31.59 24.37
CA SER A 17 44.36 -32.37 24.18
C SER A 17 44.11 -33.55 25.14
N ALA A 18 42.85 -33.86 25.42
CA ALA A 18 42.34 -35.24 25.59
C ALA A 18 40.80 -35.29 25.43
N ALA A 19 40.33 -36.20 24.57
CA ALA A 19 38.94 -36.62 24.42
C ALA A 19 38.60 -37.69 25.51
N GLN A 20 37.37 -37.97 25.96
CA GLN A 20 36.29 -38.72 25.29
C GLN A 20 35.12 -39.06 26.28
N VAL A 21 33.87 -39.03 25.79
CA VAL A 21 32.80 -40.10 25.87
C VAL A 21 32.09 -40.32 27.23
N SER A 22 30.75 -40.45 27.37
CA SER A 22 29.75 -41.19 26.56
C SER A 22 28.35 -40.56 26.53
N VAL A 23 27.70 -40.74 25.39
CA VAL A 23 26.27 -40.53 25.11
C VAL A 23 25.41 -41.68 25.63
N ALA A 24 24.17 -41.34 25.99
CA ALA A 24 23.12 -42.21 26.48
C ALA A 24 22.65 -43.24 25.44
N ASP A 25 22.45 -44.48 25.88
CA ASP A 25 21.78 -45.53 25.11
C ASP A 25 20.37 -45.73 25.68
N ALA A 26 19.35 -45.28 24.93
CA ALA A 26 17.97 -45.68 25.14
C ALA A 26 17.28 -45.79 23.78
N GLN A 27 17.15 -47.03 23.35
CA GLN A 27 16.65 -47.50 22.07
C GLN A 27 15.16 -47.16 21.89
N THR A 28 14.77 -46.62 20.73
CA THR A 28 13.41 -46.78 20.19
C THR A 28 13.46 -47.02 18.69
N ALA A 29 13.11 -48.26 18.36
CA ALA A 29 12.50 -48.81 17.15
C ALA A 29 12.52 -47.95 15.86
N ALA A 30 13.19 -48.51 14.85
CA ALA A 30 13.12 -48.12 13.47
C ALA A 30 11.68 -48.17 12.92
N THR A 31 11.13 -47.00 12.60
CA THR A 31 10.22 -46.85 11.46
C THR A 31 11.08 -46.40 10.28
N LEU A 32 10.98 -47.10 9.14
CA LEU A 32 11.66 -46.76 7.89
C LEU A 32 11.11 -45.43 7.33
N GLY A 33 11.57 -44.33 7.91
CA GLY A 33 11.37 -42.97 7.43
C GLY A 33 12.45 -42.61 6.43
N ARG A 34 12.04 -42.40 5.19
CA ARG A 34 12.81 -41.78 4.10
C ARG A 34 13.55 -40.54 4.63
N PRO A 35 14.87 -40.35 4.39
CA PRO A 35 15.58 -39.20 4.93
C PRO A 35 14.96 -37.92 4.38
N ALA A 36 14.65 -36.99 5.29
CA ALA A 36 14.27 -35.63 4.94
C ALA A 36 15.42 -35.03 4.12
N GLY A 37 15.15 -34.75 2.84
CA GLY A 37 16.10 -34.02 1.99
C GLY A 37 16.37 -32.62 2.59
N PRO A 38 17.49 -31.99 2.20
CA PRO A 38 17.83 -30.66 2.69
C PRO A 38 16.65 -29.71 2.45
N THR A 39 16.26 -28.98 3.50
CA THR A 39 15.22 -27.96 3.42
C THR A 39 15.64 -26.92 2.37
N ARG A 40 14.98 -26.96 1.20
CA ARG A 40 15.18 -25.96 0.16
C ARG A 40 14.71 -24.62 0.73
N GLN A 41 15.65 -23.79 1.15
CA GLN A 41 15.34 -22.41 1.50
C GLN A 41 14.86 -21.72 0.23
N VAL A 42 13.62 -21.22 0.29
CA VAL A 42 13.00 -20.50 -0.81
C VAL A 42 13.67 -19.14 -0.89
N ASP A 43 14.39 -18.90 -1.97
CA ASP A 43 14.99 -17.60 -2.29
C ASP A 43 13.88 -16.52 -2.29
N PRO A 44 13.99 -15.47 -1.46
CA PRO A 44 12.94 -14.46 -1.31
C PRO A 44 12.82 -13.50 -2.51
N LYS A 45 13.62 -13.67 -3.58
CA LYS A 45 13.60 -12.78 -4.75
C LYS A 45 12.62 -13.20 -5.85
N VAL A 46 11.91 -14.32 -5.69
CA VAL A 46 10.83 -14.69 -6.61
C VAL A 46 9.58 -13.86 -6.24
N PRO A 47 9.04 -13.02 -7.15
CA PRO A 47 7.79 -12.31 -6.90
C PRO A 47 6.71 -13.33 -6.54
N GLN A 48 6.17 -13.23 -5.32
CA GLN A 48 5.21 -14.19 -4.80
C GLN A 48 3.95 -14.18 -5.69
N PRO A 49 3.48 -15.34 -6.20
CA PRO A 49 2.25 -15.46 -7.01
C PRO A 49 0.93 -15.11 -6.29
N GLY A 50 0.99 -14.41 -5.16
CA GLY A 50 -0.13 -14.13 -4.25
C GLY A 50 -0.52 -12.66 -4.13
N ALA A 51 0.19 -11.73 -4.77
CA ALA A 51 -0.28 -10.34 -4.89
C ALA A 51 -1.39 -10.26 -5.95
N GLN A 52 -2.51 -10.98 -5.70
CA GLN A 52 -3.75 -10.84 -6.44
C GLN A 52 -4.20 -9.38 -6.25
N GLY A 53 -4.00 -8.55 -7.29
CA GLY A 53 -4.40 -7.15 -7.25
C GLY A 53 -5.90 -7.05 -7.00
N LYS A 54 -6.32 -6.12 -6.13
CA LYS A 54 -7.74 -5.86 -5.90
C LYS A 54 -8.40 -5.43 -7.22
N THR A 55 -9.66 -5.82 -7.43
CA THR A 55 -10.47 -5.36 -8.57
C THR A 55 -11.16 -4.04 -8.23
N PHE A 56 -11.11 -3.08 -9.16
CA PHE A 56 -11.78 -1.80 -8.96
C PHE A 56 -13.30 -1.99 -8.94
N PRO A 57 -14.03 -1.41 -7.97
CA PRO A 57 -15.48 -1.56 -7.86
C PRO A 57 -16.21 -0.71 -8.92
N LEU A 58 -16.57 -1.34 -10.03
CA LEU A 58 -17.40 -0.73 -11.08
C LEU A 58 -18.86 -0.61 -10.63
N ASN A 59 -19.60 0.29 -11.25
CA ASN A 59 -21.00 0.63 -10.98
C ASN A 59 -21.30 0.99 -9.51
N SER A 60 -20.27 1.34 -8.75
CA SER A 60 -20.37 1.77 -7.35
C SER A 60 -20.23 3.28 -7.25
N SER A 61 -21.12 3.90 -6.50
CA SER A 61 -21.09 5.34 -6.23
C SER A 61 -20.26 5.64 -4.98
N TRP A 62 -19.47 6.69 -5.04
CA TRP A 62 -18.55 7.11 -3.99
C TRP A 62 -18.71 8.60 -3.70
N ILE A 63 -18.61 8.98 -2.43
CA ILE A 63 -18.65 10.38 -1.98
C ILE A 63 -17.30 10.73 -1.39
N ALA A 64 -16.67 11.80 -1.87
CA ALA A 64 -15.38 12.26 -1.39
C ALA A 64 -15.52 12.84 0.03
N VAL A 65 -14.76 12.29 0.96
CA VAL A 65 -14.79 12.67 2.38
C VAL A 65 -13.68 13.68 2.66
N SER A 66 -12.48 13.42 2.16
CA SER A 66 -11.32 14.28 2.39
C SER A 66 -10.31 14.25 1.25
N LEU A 67 -9.54 15.33 1.17
CA LEU A 67 -8.34 15.46 0.36
C LEU A 67 -7.19 15.87 1.29
N ASN A 68 -6.10 15.09 1.33
CA ASN A 68 -4.96 15.33 2.23
C ASN A 68 -5.36 15.45 3.71
N ASN A 69 -6.25 14.57 4.16
CA ASN A 69 -6.85 14.59 5.51
C ASN A 69 -7.65 15.86 5.84
N LYS A 70 -7.86 16.78 4.88
CA LYS A 70 -8.77 17.90 5.03
C LYS A 70 -10.16 17.49 4.54
N PRO A 71 -11.19 17.52 5.40
CA PRO A 71 -12.54 17.15 4.99
C PRO A 71 -13.10 18.16 3.98
N PHE A 72 -13.91 17.69 3.04
CA PHE A 72 -14.68 18.57 2.18
C PHE A 72 -15.82 19.21 2.98
N SER A 73 -15.96 20.53 2.91
CA SER A 73 -17.07 21.29 3.49
C SER A 73 -18.16 21.53 2.44
N GLY A 74 -19.43 21.52 2.85
CA GLY A 74 -20.56 21.80 1.96
C GLY A 74 -20.94 20.60 1.10
N GLU A 75 -21.31 20.85 -0.16
CA GLU A 75 -21.69 19.81 -1.11
C GLU A 75 -20.45 19.01 -1.55
N ARG A 76 -20.41 17.73 -1.18
CA ARG A 76 -19.22 16.89 -1.33
C ARG A 76 -19.10 16.37 -2.77
N PRO A 77 -17.88 16.36 -3.35
CA PRO A 77 -17.66 15.75 -4.66
C PRO A 77 -18.04 14.27 -4.66
N THR A 78 -18.49 13.77 -5.81
CA THR A 78 -18.88 12.38 -6.01
C THR A 78 -18.10 11.76 -7.16
N PHE A 79 -18.01 10.43 -7.14
CA PHE A 79 -17.32 9.66 -8.15
C PHE A 79 -18.05 8.34 -8.37
N LYS A 80 -18.37 8.02 -9.62
CA LYS A 80 -18.89 6.72 -10.04
C LYS A 80 -18.21 6.32 -11.32
N LEU A 81 -17.67 5.10 -11.37
CA LEU A 81 -17.11 4.50 -12.57
C LEU A 81 -18.05 3.39 -13.05
N ASP A 82 -18.54 3.47 -14.29
CA ASP A 82 -19.36 2.42 -14.89
C ASP A 82 -18.54 1.32 -15.58
N ASP A 83 -19.24 0.33 -16.12
CA ASP A 83 -18.66 -0.79 -16.88
C ASP A 83 -18.08 -0.38 -18.24
N GLN A 84 -18.44 0.79 -18.74
CA GLN A 84 -17.89 1.40 -19.96
C GLN A 84 -16.63 2.24 -19.68
N LEU A 85 -16.10 2.17 -18.45
CA LEU A 85 -14.94 2.93 -17.98
C LEU A 85 -15.16 4.45 -18.02
N ARG A 86 -16.42 4.88 -17.98
CA ARG A 86 -16.78 6.28 -17.88
C ARG A 86 -16.98 6.66 -16.41
N ALA A 87 -16.14 7.57 -15.95
CA ALA A 87 -16.28 8.18 -14.64
C ALA A 87 -17.20 9.40 -14.72
N THR A 88 -18.15 9.49 -13.81
CA THR A 88 -19.11 10.60 -13.70
C THR A 88 -19.27 11.02 -12.24
N GLY A 89 -19.63 12.28 -12.02
CA GLY A 89 -19.90 12.77 -10.69
C GLY A 89 -20.06 14.28 -10.61
N PHE A 90 -20.13 14.76 -9.37
CA PHE A 90 -20.11 16.17 -9.00
C PHE A 90 -18.71 16.53 -8.49
N SER A 91 -18.15 17.66 -8.92
CA SER A 91 -16.80 18.08 -8.50
C SER A 91 -16.79 19.10 -7.36
N GLY A 92 -17.94 19.61 -6.92
CA GLY A 92 -18.03 20.67 -5.91
C GLY A 92 -18.78 21.92 -6.39
N CYS A 93 -18.83 22.15 -7.71
CA CYS A 93 -19.66 23.18 -8.33
C CYS A 93 -20.36 22.66 -9.60
N ASN A 94 -19.58 22.01 -10.46
CA ASN A 94 -20.01 21.43 -11.72
C ASN A 94 -20.20 19.92 -11.61
N THR A 95 -20.94 19.39 -12.58
CA THR A 95 -20.87 17.96 -12.88
C THR A 95 -19.77 17.72 -13.89
N TYR A 96 -19.15 16.53 -13.80
CA TYR A 96 -18.07 16.14 -14.69
C TYR A 96 -18.33 14.76 -15.28
N SER A 97 -17.70 14.53 -16.44
CA SER A 97 -17.50 13.19 -16.97
C SER A 97 -16.09 13.07 -17.55
N THR A 98 -15.50 11.90 -17.42
CA THR A 98 -14.19 11.55 -17.98
C THR A 98 -14.13 10.05 -18.23
N THR A 99 -13.07 9.58 -18.86
CA THR A 99 -12.73 8.17 -18.93
C THR A 99 -11.71 7.85 -17.84
N ALA A 100 -11.92 6.78 -17.09
CA ALA A 100 -10.98 6.33 -16.06
C ALA A 100 -10.67 4.84 -16.24
N TYR A 101 -9.39 4.50 -16.29
CA TYR A 101 -8.88 3.17 -16.56
C TYR A 101 -8.22 2.59 -15.31
N PRO A 102 -8.84 1.62 -14.63
CA PRO A 102 -8.16 0.78 -13.66
C PRO A 102 -7.10 -0.06 -14.36
N LEU A 103 -5.86 0.03 -13.88
CA LEU A 103 -4.69 -0.66 -14.43
C LEU A 103 -4.26 -1.81 -13.51
N ARG A 104 -3.28 -2.60 -13.99
CA ARG A 104 -2.57 -3.60 -13.17
C ARG A 104 -1.96 -2.95 -11.92
N GLU A 105 -1.67 -3.76 -10.90
CA GLU A 105 -1.06 -3.31 -9.64
C GLU A 105 -1.81 -2.15 -8.96
N GLN A 106 -3.15 -2.15 -9.09
CA GLN A 106 -4.02 -1.11 -8.56
C GLN A 106 -3.67 0.30 -9.07
N GLY A 107 -3.23 0.41 -10.32
CA GLY A 107 -3.09 1.70 -10.98
C GLY A 107 -4.44 2.30 -11.36
N LEU A 108 -4.53 3.62 -11.45
CA LEU A 108 -5.68 4.33 -11.99
C LEU A 108 -5.21 5.47 -12.89
N ALA A 109 -5.58 5.44 -14.16
CA ALA A 109 -5.35 6.54 -15.09
C ALA A 109 -6.66 7.26 -15.40
N VAL A 110 -6.65 8.59 -15.38
CA VAL A 110 -7.84 9.42 -15.62
C VAL A 110 -7.59 10.33 -16.81
N ALA A 111 -8.54 10.37 -17.75
CA ALA A 111 -8.48 11.22 -18.93
C ALA A 111 -8.89 12.68 -18.61
N PRO A 112 -8.75 13.62 -19.55
CA PRO A 112 -9.28 14.97 -19.40
C PRO A 112 -10.80 14.99 -19.13
N PHE A 113 -11.27 15.99 -18.37
CA PHE A 113 -12.68 16.10 -17.99
C PHE A 113 -13.49 16.92 -18.99
N ALA A 114 -14.72 16.48 -19.24
CA ALA A 114 -15.81 17.32 -19.71
C ALA A 114 -16.60 17.82 -18.50
N LEU A 115 -16.80 19.14 -18.40
CA LEU A 115 -17.44 19.80 -17.27
C LEU A 115 -18.71 20.54 -17.71
N SER A 116 -19.71 20.61 -16.83
CA SER A 116 -20.77 21.61 -16.98
C SER A 116 -20.21 23.04 -16.79
N LYS A 117 -20.99 24.05 -17.17
CA LYS A 117 -20.62 25.47 -17.00
C LYS A 117 -21.59 26.19 -16.08
N ARG A 118 -21.61 25.79 -14.81
CA ARG A 118 -22.33 26.49 -13.74
C ARG A 118 -21.39 27.52 -13.10
N SER A 119 -21.95 28.67 -12.73
CA SER A 119 -21.27 29.65 -11.89
C SER A 119 -21.58 29.37 -10.42
N CYS A 120 -20.55 29.22 -9.59
CA CYS A 120 -20.64 29.10 -8.13
C CYS A 120 -19.76 30.16 -7.46
N ASP A 121 -19.84 30.23 -6.12
CA ASP A 121 -18.93 31.08 -5.35
C ASP A 121 -17.47 30.59 -5.42
N LYS A 122 -16.56 31.44 -4.97
CA LYS A 122 -15.11 31.18 -5.02
C LYS A 122 -14.70 29.94 -4.22
N GLY A 123 -15.38 29.62 -3.11
CA GLY A 123 -15.09 28.46 -2.28
C GLY A 123 -15.44 27.16 -2.99
N ALA A 124 -16.64 27.06 -3.56
CA ALA A 124 -17.07 25.91 -4.35
C ALA A 124 -16.16 25.66 -5.58
N MET A 125 -15.78 26.73 -6.29
CA MET A 125 -14.84 26.64 -7.42
C MET A 125 -13.43 26.18 -6.99
N ALA A 126 -12.97 26.58 -5.80
CA ALA A 126 -11.68 26.12 -5.27
C ALA A 126 -11.70 24.63 -4.91
N ILE A 127 -12.80 24.16 -4.30
CA ILE A 127 -13.03 22.73 -4.02
C ILE A 127 -13.00 21.92 -5.33
N GLU A 128 -13.72 22.40 -6.35
CA GLU A 128 -13.77 21.78 -7.66
C GLU A 128 -12.39 21.61 -8.29
N ASN A 129 -11.61 22.68 -8.34
CA ASN A 129 -10.28 22.63 -8.94
C ASN A 129 -9.38 21.65 -8.17
N ALA A 130 -9.37 21.71 -6.84
CA ALA A 130 -8.57 20.82 -6.02
C ALA A 130 -8.95 19.35 -6.20
N PHE A 131 -10.24 19.04 -6.24
CA PHE A 131 -10.74 17.69 -6.47
C PHE A 131 -10.39 17.17 -7.87
N LEU A 132 -10.64 17.95 -8.92
CA LEU A 132 -10.36 17.55 -10.30
C LEU A 132 -8.86 17.38 -10.55
N MET A 133 -8.01 18.25 -9.98
CA MET A 133 -6.55 18.10 -10.07
C MET A 133 -6.07 16.81 -9.41
N ALA A 134 -6.58 16.50 -8.22
CA ALA A 134 -6.25 15.25 -7.52
C ALA A 134 -6.73 14.03 -8.32
N LEU A 135 -7.96 14.05 -8.81
CA LEU A 135 -8.49 12.95 -9.61
C LEU A 135 -7.73 12.79 -10.94
N ARG A 136 -7.36 13.89 -11.62
CA ARG A 136 -6.59 13.86 -12.88
C ARG A 136 -5.22 13.24 -12.74
N SER A 137 -4.58 13.48 -11.60
CA SER A 137 -3.23 13.04 -11.28
C SER A 137 -3.19 11.74 -10.46
N SER A 138 -4.31 11.00 -10.44
CA SER A 138 -4.40 9.68 -9.83
C SER A 138 -3.31 8.76 -10.37
N GLY A 139 -2.72 7.97 -9.48
CA GLY A 139 -1.70 6.98 -9.83
C GLY A 139 -2.02 5.60 -9.27
N LYS A 140 -2.38 5.51 -7.99
CA LYS A 140 -2.72 4.26 -7.32
C LYS A 140 -4.04 4.38 -6.59
N TRP A 141 -4.76 3.27 -6.47
CA TRP A 141 -5.99 3.20 -5.70
C TRP A 141 -5.96 2.00 -4.75
N ASP A 142 -6.77 2.07 -3.70
CA ASP A 142 -6.97 0.97 -2.78
C ASP A 142 -8.39 0.97 -2.22
N ILE A 143 -8.88 -0.19 -1.82
CA ILE A 143 -10.16 -0.34 -1.11
C ILE A 143 -9.88 -0.92 0.28
N GLN A 144 -10.34 -0.21 1.31
CA GLN A 144 -10.21 -0.58 2.72
C GLN A 144 -11.60 -0.57 3.36
N GLY A 145 -12.20 -1.76 3.49
CA GLY A 145 -13.58 -1.90 3.93
C GLY A 145 -14.55 -1.13 3.03
N PRO A 146 -15.32 -0.15 3.55
CA PRO A 146 -16.23 0.67 2.75
C PRO A 146 -15.57 1.93 2.17
N THR A 147 -14.25 2.09 2.30
CA THR A 147 -13.52 3.30 1.87
C THR A 147 -12.73 3.03 0.60
N LEU A 148 -12.90 3.87 -0.41
CA LEU A 148 -12.03 3.96 -1.58
C LEU A 148 -10.97 5.04 -1.32
N ILE A 149 -9.71 4.69 -1.53
CA ILE A 149 -8.58 5.60 -1.37
C ILE A 149 -7.90 5.72 -2.73
N ILE A 150 -7.75 6.95 -3.22
CA ILE A 150 -7.02 7.25 -4.45
C ILE A 150 -5.83 8.12 -4.10
N ARG A 151 -4.64 7.62 -4.40
CA ARG A 151 -3.38 8.37 -4.27
C ARG A 151 -3.06 9.04 -5.60
N SER A 152 -2.87 10.35 -5.52
CA SER A 152 -2.56 11.22 -6.64
C SER A 152 -1.27 12.00 -6.39
N GLN A 153 -0.77 12.71 -7.39
CA GLN A 153 0.41 13.57 -7.24
C GLN A 153 0.16 14.76 -6.32
N THR A 154 -1.09 15.23 -6.25
CA THR A 154 -1.47 16.37 -5.40
C THR A 154 -1.98 15.96 -4.03
N GLY A 155 -2.11 14.65 -3.76
CA GLY A 155 -2.62 14.19 -2.48
C GLY A 155 -3.33 12.84 -2.44
N GLU A 156 -3.83 12.49 -1.25
CA GLU A 156 -4.73 11.35 -1.05
C GLU A 156 -6.19 11.81 -1.01
N LEU A 157 -7.00 11.28 -1.94
CA LEU A 157 -8.45 11.38 -1.92
C LEU A 157 -9.02 10.17 -1.18
N ARG A 158 -9.89 10.43 -0.20
CA ARG A 158 -10.63 9.38 0.51
C ARG A 158 -12.10 9.51 0.21
N PHE A 159 -12.73 8.39 -0.12
CA PHE A 159 -14.13 8.30 -0.44
C PHE A 159 -14.83 7.25 0.40
N GLU A 160 -16.09 7.49 0.72
CA GLU A 160 -17.00 6.51 1.30
C GLU A 160 -18.00 6.03 0.25
N ARG A 161 -18.44 4.78 0.38
CA ARG A 161 -19.48 4.24 -0.50
C ARG A 161 -20.79 4.99 -0.27
N ALA A 162 -21.41 5.48 -1.35
CA ALA A 162 -22.75 6.02 -1.30
C ALA A 162 -23.75 4.87 -1.11
N LEU A 163 -24.72 5.06 -0.23
CA LEU A 163 -25.82 4.13 0.02
C LEU A 163 -26.90 4.25 -1.06
#